data_AF-A0A0S4LUK9-F1
#
_entry.id   AF-A0A0S4LUK9-F1
#
_cell.length_a   1.000
_cell.length_b   1.000
_cell.length_c   1.000
_cell.angle_alpha   90.00
_cell.angle_beta   90.00
_cell.angle_gamma   90.00
#
_symmetry.space_group_name_H-M   'P 1'
#
loop_
_entity.id
_entity.type
_entity.pdbx_description
1 polymer ?
#
loop_
_entity_poly.entity_id
_entity_poly.type
_entity_poly.pdbx_seq_one_letter_code
_entity_poly.pdbx_strand_id
1 'polypeptide(L)'
;MVINLLRDGIFALMVVVLGAYTAQSEETAPLHRSLQGTVVEKGGALAVKVPDGTVYQLNTNRSLRHGHKPPQLGEEVTVVIDENNAVLEVHPKGSKMNHRFITGDIVSVGLRQGTITLKTAKGEQSFPLEKREMSASVRDGSTVTVEINEAGSVIDVHPEEHRQLDPNEKSTPINRSH
;
A
#
# COMPACT_ATOMS: atom_id res chain seq x y z
N MET A 1 -43.49 47.54 -44.43
CA MET A 1 -43.56 48.99 -44.07
C MET A 1 -43.73 49.05 -42.55
N VAL A 2 -42.93 49.69 -41.70
CA VAL A 2 -41.70 50.51 -41.74
C VAL A 2 -41.48 50.83 -40.23
N ILE A 3 -40.28 50.52 -39.67
CA ILE A 3 -39.55 51.11 -38.49
C ILE A 3 -40.29 51.37 -37.16
N ASN A 4 -39.74 51.35 -35.94
CA ASN A 4 -38.43 51.27 -35.30
C ASN A 4 -38.74 51.16 -33.79
N LEU A 5 -37.93 50.52 -32.94
CA LEU A 5 -37.23 51.23 -31.85
C LEU A 5 -36.19 50.37 -31.14
N LEU A 6 -34.98 50.91 -31.20
CA LEU A 6 -33.72 50.59 -30.55
C LEU A 6 -33.82 50.72 -29.01
N ARG A 7 -33.20 49.80 -28.25
CA ARG A 7 -32.07 50.10 -27.32
C ARG A 7 -31.71 48.93 -26.41
N ASP A 8 -30.42 48.65 -26.44
CA ASP A 8 -29.54 48.34 -25.31
C ASP A 8 -29.81 47.03 -24.53
N GLY A 9 -29.09 45.98 -24.92
CA GLY A 9 -28.91 44.77 -24.12
C GLY A 9 -27.46 44.32 -24.20
N ILE A 10 -26.68 44.72 -23.20
CA ILE A 10 -25.26 44.44 -23.01
C ILE A 10 -24.94 42.94 -23.14
N PHE A 11 -23.86 42.64 -23.86
CA PHE A 11 -23.22 41.33 -23.95
C PHE A 11 -22.86 40.81 -22.54
N ALA A 12 -23.51 39.74 -22.11
CA ALA A 12 -22.99 38.88 -21.04
C ALA A 12 -22.64 37.52 -21.67
N LEU A 13 -21.44 37.43 -22.23
CA LEU A 13 -20.81 36.17 -22.60
C LEU A 13 -20.48 35.44 -21.28
N MET A 14 -21.40 34.61 -20.81
CA MET A 14 -21.17 33.63 -19.75
C MET A 14 -20.15 32.61 -20.27
N VAL A 15 -18.87 32.85 -20.01
CA VAL A 15 -17.84 31.82 -20.13
C VAL A 15 -18.02 30.89 -18.95
N VAL A 16 -18.83 29.84 -19.15
CA VAL A 16 -18.80 28.67 -18.27
C VAL A 16 -17.47 27.98 -18.57
N VAL A 17 -16.42 28.38 -17.86
CA VAL A 17 -15.23 27.56 -17.74
C VAL A 17 -15.67 26.35 -16.94
N LEU A 18 -16.04 25.28 -17.64
CA LEU A 18 -15.99 23.93 -17.10
C LEU A 18 -14.52 23.66 -16.78
N GLY A 19 -14.09 24.17 -15.63
CA GLY A 19 -12.91 23.66 -14.97
C GLY A 19 -13.21 22.21 -14.70
N ALA A 20 -12.59 21.33 -15.46
CA ALA A 20 -12.44 19.95 -15.05
C ALA A 20 -11.78 20.02 -13.67
N TYR A 21 -12.58 19.89 -12.62
CA TYR A 21 -12.08 19.49 -11.33
C TYR A 21 -11.52 18.09 -11.59
N THR A 22 -10.25 18.01 -11.95
CA THR A 22 -9.46 16.81 -11.71
C THR A 22 -9.56 16.63 -10.22
N ALA A 23 -10.49 15.77 -9.81
CA ALA A 23 -10.49 15.19 -8.48
C ALA A 23 -9.11 14.53 -8.38
N GLN A 24 -8.19 15.25 -7.74
CA GLN A 24 -6.94 14.66 -7.33
C GLN A 24 -7.39 13.69 -6.24
N SER A 25 -7.59 12.43 -6.64
CA SER A 25 -7.69 11.34 -5.69
C SER A 25 -6.46 11.49 -4.79
N GLU A 26 -6.69 11.74 -3.51
CA GLU A 26 -5.69 11.44 -2.49
C GLU A 26 -5.43 9.94 -2.62
N GLU A 27 -4.50 9.62 -3.50
CA GLU A 27 -3.82 8.34 -3.51
C GLU A 27 -3.08 8.34 -2.18
N THR A 28 -3.67 7.72 -1.16
CA THR A 28 -2.96 7.38 0.08
C THR A 28 -1.65 6.76 -0.37
N ALA A 29 -0.52 7.42 -0.09
CA ALA A 29 0.76 6.87 -0.49
C ALA A 29 0.85 5.45 0.08
N PRO A 30 1.34 4.46 -0.69
CA PRO A 30 1.54 3.12 -0.14
C PRO A 30 2.42 3.27 1.11
N LEU A 31 1.93 2.76 2.24
CA LEU A 31 2.60 2.84 3.54
C LEU A 31 3.99 2.20 3.51
N HIS A 32 4.19 1.26 2.57
CA HIS A 32 5.49 0.71 2.23
C HIS A 32 6.03 1.31 0.92
N ARG A 33 7.35 1.43 0.82
CA ARG A 33 8.04 1.95 -0.36
C ARG A 33 9.05 0.94 -0.89
N SER A 34 9.15 0.88 -2.21
CA SER A 34 10.10 0.02 -2.90
C SER A 34 11.32 0.82 -3.36
N LEU A 35 12.51 0.43 -2.93
CA LEU A 35 13.76 1.12 -3.25
C LEU A 35 14.74 0.15 -3.91
N GLN A 36 15.39 0.60 -4.99
CA GLN A 36 16.48 -0.13 -5.61
C GLN A 36 17.81 0.25 -4.97
N GLY A 37 18.69 -0.73 -4.76
CA GLY A 37 20.02 -0.47 -4.22
C GLY A 37 20.98 -1.63 -4.44
N THR A 38 22.19 -1.45 -3.95
CA THR A 38 23.26 -2.45 -4.05
C THR A 38 23.54 -3.03 -2.67
N VAL A 39 23.69 -4.35 -2.61
CA VAL A 39 24.02 -5.07 -1.39
C VAL A 39 25.48 -4.77 -1.01
N VAL A 40 25.68 -4.33 0.23
CA VAL A 40 26.97 -3.95 0.82
C VAL A 40 27.14 -4.63 2.18
N GLU A 41 28.36 -4.64 2.69
CA GLU A 41 28.63 -5.01 4.08
C GLU A 41 28.60 -3.77 4.97
N LYS A 42 27.90 -3.85 6.10
CA LYS A 42 27.91 -2.82 7.15
C LYS A 42 27.94 -3.49 8.52
N GLY A 43 29.04 -3.32 9.26
CA GLY A 43 29.18 -3.85 10.61
C GLY A 43 29.11 -5.37 10.69
N GLY A 44 29.67 -6.08 9.69
CA GLY A 44 29.67 -7.56 9.64
C GLY A 44 28.34 -8.19 9.21
N ALA A 45 27.35 -7.38 8.79
CA ALA A 45 26.08 -7.85 8.26
C ALA A 45 25.83 -7.29 6.86
N LEU A 46 25.00 -7.99 6.08
CA LEU A 46 24.54 -7.49 4.78
C LEU A 46 23.57 -6.32 4.98
N ALA A 47 23.68 -5.33 4.10
CA ALA A 47 22.81 -4.17 4.03
C ALA A 47 22.59 -3.77 2.57
N VAL A 48 21.61 -2.92 2.29
CA VAL A 48 21.38 -2.35 0.96
C VAL A 48 21.65 -0.87 1.02
N LYS A 49 22.61 -0.41 0.21
CA LYS A 49 22.86 1.01 -0.02
C LYS A 49 22.04 1.46 -1.22
N VAL A 50 21.12 2.38 -0.99
CA VAL A 50 20.32 3.01 -2.05
C VAL A 50 21.06 4.24 -2.63
N PRO A 51 20.72 4.74 -3.83
CA PRO A 51 21.45 5.81 -4.51
C PRO A 51 21.58 7.12 -3.71
N ASP A 52 20.62 7.43 -2.83
CA ASP A 52 20.67 8.62 -1.97
C ASP A 52 21.71 8.50 -0.82
N GLY A 53 22.37 7.34 -0.70
CA GLY A 53 23.40 7.07 0.30
C GLY A 53 22.88 6.39 1.57
N THR A 54 21.55 6.29 1.76
CA THR A 54 20.93 5.59 2.89
C THR A 54 21.27 4.10 2.85
N VAL A 55 21.46 3.50 4.04
CA VAL A 55 21.82 2.09 4.17
C VAL A 55 20.82 1.37 5.06
N TYR A 56 20.11 0.40 4.49
CA TYR A 56 19.12 -0.42 5.18
C TYR A 56 19.72 -1.78 5.53
N GLN A 57 19.75 -2.14 6.81
CA GLN A 57 20.28 -3.43 7.23
C GLN A 57 19.35 -4.57 6.79
N LEU A 58 19.92 -5.64 6.24
CA LEU A 58 19.15 -6.80 5.80
C LEU A 58 19.03 -7.84 6.91
N ASN A 59 17.88 -8.51 6.92
CA ASN A 59 17.72 -9.79 7.58
C ASN A 59 17.74 -10.89 6.52
N THR A 60 18.85 -11.62 6.40
CA THR A 60 19.02 -12.65 5.37
C THR A 60 17.96 -13.75 5.44
N ASN A 61 17.41 -14.04 6.63
CA ASN A 61 16.32 -15.00 6.79
C ASN A 61 15.03 -14.55 6.10
N ARG A 62 14.84 -13.25 5.87
CA ARG A 62 13.63 -12.68 5.26
C ARG A 62 13.55 -13.01 3.77
N SER A 63 14.65 -12.87 3.04
CA SER A 63 14.73 -13.26 1.62
C SER A 63 14.42 -14.76 1.43
N LEU A 64 14.97 -15.60 2.32
CA LEU A 64 14.69 -17.04 2.33
C LEU A 64 13.22 -17.38 2.59
N ARG A 65 12.55 -16.69 3.52
CA ARG A 65 11.11 -16.89 3.79
C ARG A 65 10.25 -16.59 2.57
N HIS A 66 10.70 -15.68 1.71
CA HIS A 66 10.01 -15.29 0.49
C HIS A 66 10.39 -16.15 -0.72
N GLY A 67 11.14 -17.24 -0.51
CA GLY A 67 11.55 -18.16 -1.57
C GLY A 67 12.65 -17.62 -2.47
N HIS A 68 13.29 -16.51 -2.10
CA HIS A 68 14.43 -15.95 -2.80
C HIS A 68 15.75 -16.51 -2.25
N LYS A 69 16.78 -16.52 -3.10
CA LYS A 69 18.14 -16.82 -2.65
C LYS A 69 18.64 -15.65 -1.78
N PRO A 70 19.47 -15.92 -0.76
CA PRO A 70 20.13 -14.87 0.00
C PRO A 70 20.86 -13.90 -0.94
N PRO A 71 20.67 -12.58 -0.79
CA PRO A 71 21.36 -11.60 -1.59
C PRO A 71 22.88 -11.65 -1.33
N GLN A 72 23.68 -11.41 -2.37
CA GLN A 72 25.14 -11.43 -2.28
C GLN A 72 25.75 -10.02 -2.34
N LEU A 73 26.95 -9.84 -1.77
CA LEU A 73 27.67 -8.57 -1.85
C LEU A 73 27.84 -8.11 -3.30
N GLY A 74 27.53 -6.85 -3.56
CA GLY A 74 27.58 -6.25 -4.90
C GLY A 74 26.33 -6.49 -5.76
N GLU A 75 25.39 -7.33 -5.33
CA GLU A 75 24.15 -7.60 -6.06
C GLU A 75 23.21 -6.38 -6.02
N GLU A 76 22.52 -6.12 -7.12
CA GLU A 76 21.43 -5.15 -7.14
C GLU A 76 20.10 -5.81 -6.76
N VAL A 77 19.40 -5.19 -5.82
CA VAL A 77 18.14 -5.69 -5.28
C VAL A 77 17.11 -4.57 -5.19
N THR A 78 15.85 -4.96 -5.07
CA THR A 78 14.75 -4.08 -4.66
C THR A 78 14.35 -4.46 -3.25
N VAL A 79 14.35 -3.49 -2.33
CA VAL A 79 13.87 -3.65 -0.97
C VAL A 79 12.51 -3.01 -0.82
N VAL A 80 11.57 -3.72 -0.19
CA VAL A 80 10.31 -3.15 0.29
C VAL A 80 10.53 -2.77 1.74
N ILE A 81 10.31 -1.51 2.08
CA ILE A 81 10.50 -1.00 3.44
C ILE A 81 9.22 -0.34 3.95
N ASP A 82 8.99 -0.45 5.25
CA ASP A 82 7.85 0.14 5.91
C ASP A 82 8.05 1.61 6.30
N GLU A 83 7.03 2.19 6.92
CA GLU A 83 7.01 3.56 7.42
C GLU A 83 8.09 3.84 8.49
N ASN A 84 8.58 2.80 9.16
CA ASN A 84 9.63 2.85 10.17
C ASN A 84 11.02 2.53 9.58
N ASN A 85 11.15 2.47 8.25
CA ASN A 85 12.37 2.11 7.53
C ASN A 85 12.87 0.68 7.77
N ALA A 86 12.00 -0.21 8.27
CA ALA A 86 12.33 -1.62 8.40
C ALA A 86 12.16 -2.33 7.05
N VAL A 87 13.13 -3.17 6.70
CA VAL A 87 13.05 -3.99 5.47
C VAL A 87 12.06 -5.12 5.66
N LEU A 88 10.98 -5.11 4.88
CA LEU A 88 9.93 -6.12 4.85
C LEU A 88 10.24 -7.22 3.81
N GLU A 89 10.85 -6.86 2.69
CA GLU A 89 11.14 -7.80 1.60
C GLU A 89 12.42 -7.43 0.87
N VAL A 90 13.05 -8.44 0.26
CA VAL A 90 14.24 -8.29 -0.57
C VAL A 90 14.07 -9.13 -1.82
N HIS A 91 13.97 -8.46 -2.95
CA HIS A 91 13.75 -9.05 -4.26
C HIS A 91 14.98 -8.84 -5.14
N PRO A 92 15.38 -9.83 -5.96
CA PRO A 92 16.34 -9.59 -7.04
C PRO A 92 15.86 -8.46 -7.95
N LYS A 93 16.77 -7.63 -8.47
CA LYS A 93 16.40 -6.53 -9.37
C LYS A 93 15.57 -7.02 -10.56
N GLY A 94 14.48 -6.32 -10.85
CA GLY A 94 13.58 -6.63 -11.96
C GLY A 94 12.56 -7.73 -11.67
N SER A 95 12.52 -8.27 -10.45
CA SER A 95 11.44 -9.16 -10.02
C SER A 95 10.10 -8.42 -10.01
N LYS A 96 9.03 -9.12 -10.40
CA LYS A 96 7.67 -8.59 -10.26
C LYS A 96 7.19 -8.80 -8.83
N MET A 97 6.76 -7.72 -8.19
CA MET A 97 6.07 -7.76 -6.90
C MET A 97 4.56 -7.84 -7.17
N ASN A 98 3.94 -8.97 -6.84
CA ASN A 98 2.53 -9.27 -7.04
C ASN A 98 1.84 -9.38 -5.68
N HIS A 99 1.76 -8.27 -4.95
CA HIS A 99 1.02 -8.22 -3.70
C HIS A 99 -0.48 -8.37 -3.98
N ARG A 100 -1.19 -8.98 -3.02
CA ARG A 100 -2.64 -9.15 -3.05
C ARG A 100 -3.28 -8.46 -1.86
N PHE A 101 -4.48 -7.95 -2.05
CA PHE A 101 -5.25 -7.29 -1.00
C PHE A 101 -6.44 -8.14 -0.61
N ILE A 102 -6.65 -8.33 0.70
CA ILE A 102 -7.79 -9.06 1.24
C ILE A 102 -8.49 -8.19 2.29
N THR A 103 -9.77 -7.96 2.09
CA THR A 103 -10.62 -7.25 3.05
C THR A 103 -11.39 -8.23 3.92
N GLY A 104 -11.45 -7.98 5.23
CA GLY A 104 -12.21 -8.77 6.18
C GLY A 104 -12.19 -8.21 7.58
N ASP A 105 -12.96 -8.83 8.46
CA ASP A 105 -13.03 -8.45 9.87
C ASP A 105 -11.96 -9.21 10.66
N ILE A 106 -11.23 -8.52 11.51
CA ILE A 106 -10.22 -9.16 12.36
C ILE A 106 -10.92 -10.04 13.39
N VAL A 107 -10.59 -11.34 13.36
CA VAL A 107 -10.99 -12.30 14.40
C VAL A 107 -9.97 -12.29 15.53
N SER A 108 -8.67 -12.23 15.19
CA SER A 108 -7.58 -12.19 16.17
C SER A 108 -6.28 -11.68 15.58
N VAL A 109 -5.49 -10.93 16.36
CA VAL A 109 -4.09 -10.61 16.05
C VAL A 109 -3.15 -11.24 17.09
N GLY A 110 -2.35 -12.22 16.65
CA GLY A 110 -1.34 -12.88 17.47
C GLY A 110 0.05 -12.39 17.13
N LEU A 111 0.48 -11.21 17.62
CA LEU A 111 1.81 -10.65 17.32
C LEU A 111 2.97 -11.57 17.76
N ARG A 112 2.81 -12.29 18.87
CA ARG A 112 3.81 -13.26 19.35
C ARG A 112 3.88 -14.48 18.43
N GLN A 113 2.73 -14.98 17.99
CA GLN A 113 2.62 -16.09 17.04
C GLN A 113 3.02 -15.66 15.62
N GLY A 114 2.93 -14.36 15.32
CA GLY A 114 3.16 -13.81 13.99
C GLY A 114 2.01 -14.16 13.05
N THR A 115 0.76 -14.07 13.52
CA THR A 115 -0.42 -14.46 12.73
C THR A 115 -1.56 -13.47 12.91
N ILE A 116 -2.34 -13.25 11.85
CA ILE A 116 -3.63 -12.56 11.87
C ILE A 116 -4.70 -13.46 11.29
N THR A 117 -5.88 -13.49 11.90
CA THR A 117 -7.04 -14.22 11.40
C THR A 117 -8.12 -13.24 10.99
N LEU A 118 -8.60 -13.37 9.75
CA LEU A 118 -9.66 -12.55 9.18
C LEU A 118 -10.89 -13.39 8.89
N LYS A 119 -12.07 -12.86 9.16
CA LYS A 119 -13.33 -13.36 8.63
C LYS A 119 -13.58 -12.67 7.29
N THR A 120 -13.55 -13.45 6.21
CA THR A 120 -13.80 -12.95 4.84
C THR A 120 -15.07 -13.59 4.27
N ALA A 121 -15.46 -13.20 3.06
CA ALA A 121 -16.53 -13.86 2.32
C ALA A 121 -16.27 -15.36 2.06
N LYS A 122 -15.01 -15.80 2.12
CA LYS A 122 -14.60 -17.21 1.97
C LYS A 122 -14.56 -17.97 3.30
N GLY A 123 -14.93 -17.33 4.41
CA GLY A 123 -14.82 -17.87 5.77
C GLY A 123 -13.62 -17.30 6.53
N GLU A 124 -13.28 -17.93 7.66
CA GLU A 124 -12.12 -17.54 8.44
C GLU A 124 -10.81 -17.99 7.76
N GLN A 125 -9.85 -17.08 7.67
CA GLN A 125 -8.56 -17.30 7.05
C GLN A 125 -7.46 -16.72 7.93
N SER A 126 -6.44 -17.53 8.24
CA SER A 126 -5.26 -17.10 9.00
C SER A 126 -4.07 -16.87 8.07
N PHE A 127 -3.36 -15.77 8.30
CA PHE A 127 -2.20 -15.36 7.52
C PHE A 127 -1.00 -15.09 8.45
N PRO A 128 0.23 -15.46 8.04
CA PRO A 128 1.43 -15.04 8.76
C PRO A 128 1.65 -13.53 8.66
N LEU A 129 2.27 -12.93 9.68
CA LEU A 129 2.61 -11.50 9.76
C LEU A 129 4.13 -11.31 9.58
N GLU A 130 4.53 -10.38 8.72
CA GLU A 130 5.93 -9.96 8.59
C GLU A 130 6.35 -8.91 9.62
N LYS A 131 5.40 -8.08 10.07
CA LYS A 131 5.58 -7.09 11.13
C LYS A 131 5.19 -7.71 12.49
N ARG A 132 5.91 -7.34 13.54
CA ARG A 132 5.63 -7.76 14.94
C ARG A 132 5.01 -6.64 15.78
N GLU A 133 4.66 -5.56 15.10
CA GLU A 133 4.03 -4.37 15.64
C GLU A 133 2.84 -4.02 14.75
N MET A 134 1.86 -3.32 15.30
CA MET A 134 0.63 -2.97 14.62
C MET A 134 0.07 -1.67 15.18
N SER A 135 -0.60 -0.87 14.34
CA SER A 135 -1.34 0.30 14.80
C SER A 135 -2.40 -0.08 15.83
N ALA A 136 -2.64 0.80 16.81
CA ALA A 136 -3.69 0.62 17.81
C ALA A 136 -5.11 0.58 17.23
N SER A 137 -5.32 1.08 16.01
CA SER A 137 -6.61 0.98 15.29
C SER A 137 -6.91 -0.44 14.76
N VAL A 138 -5.89 -1.29 14.69
CA VAL A 138 -6.00 -2.69 14.23
C VAL A 138 -6.23 -3.58 15.45
N ARG A 139 -7.49 -3.97 15.66
CA ARG A 139 -7.95 -4.76 16.81
C ARG A 139 -9.09 -5.70 16.39
N ASP A 140 -9.39 -6.66 17.24
CA ASP A 140 -10.48 -7.61 17.02
C ASP A 140 -11.80 -6.89 16.75
N GLY A 141 -12.52 -7.36 15.72
CA GLY A 141 -13.76 -6.75 15.22
C GLY A 141 -13.57 -5.59 14.24
N SER A 142 -12.35 -5.03 14.07
CA SER A 142 -12.10 -4.02 13.04
C SER A 142 -12.15 -4.61 11.64
N THR A 143 -12.81 -3.94 10.69
CA THR A 143 -12.69 -4.24 9.27
C THR A 143 -11.40 -3.61 8.73
N VAL A 144 -10.57 -4.42 8.07
CA VAL A 144 -9.28 -4.01 7.51
C VAL A 144 -9.08 -4.57 6.11
N THR A 145 -8.17 -3.95 5.36
CA THR A 145 -7.60 -4.51 4.14
C THR A 145 -6.14 -4.86 4.41
N VAL A 146 -5.82 -6.16 4.38
CA VAL A 146 -4.44 -6.63 4.51
C VAL A 146 -3.78 -6.69 3.15
N GLU A 147 -2.53 -6.25 3.09
CA GLU A 147 -1.66 -6.46 1.95
C GLU A 147 -0.79 -7.68 2.21
N ILE A 148 -0.80 -8.61 1.27
CA ILE A 148 -0.13 -9.90 1.37
C ILE A 148 0.85 -10.05 0.22
N ASN A 149 2.08 -10.42 0.54
CA ASN A 149 3.10 -10.68 -0.47
C ASN A 149 2.94 -12.04 -1.16
N GLU A 150 3.87 -12.37 -2.05
CA GLU A 150 3.85 -13.60 -2.86
C GLU A 150 4.03 -14.86 -2.00
N ALA A 151 4.71 -14.75 -0.86
CA ALA A 151 4.87 -15.83 0.11
C ALA A 151 3.61 -16.09 0.94
N GLY A 152 2.61 -15.22 0.83
CA GLY A 152 1.35 -15.31 1.56
C GLY A 152 1.38 -14.68 2.94
N SER A 153 2.44 -13.94 3.29
CA SER A 153 2.53 -13.18 4.53
C SER A 153 1.98 -11.78 4.37
N VAL A 154 1.30 -11.30 5.40
CA VAL A 154 0.83 -9.93 5.51
C VAL A 154 2.04 -9.02 5.77
N ILE A 155 2.23 -8.06 4.87
CA ILE A 155 3.26 -7.02 4.97
C ILE A 155 2.71 -5.71 5.49
N ASP A 156 1.39 -5.49 5.32
CA ASP A 156 0.74 -4.31 5.85
C ASP A 156 -0.75 -4.50 6.14
N VAL A 157 -1.29 -3.67 7.03
CA VAL A 157 -2.71 -3.70 7.43
C VAL A 157 -3.29 -2.29 7.39
N HIS A 158 -4.23 -2.08 6.47
CA HIS A 158 -4.91 -0.81 6.26
C HIS A 158 -6.24 -0.82 7.02
N PRO A 159 -6.47 0.08 7.99
CA PRO A 159 -7.80 0.31 8.54
C PRO A 159 -8.76 0.74 7.43
N GLU A 160 -10.05 0.42 7.55
CA GLU A 160 -11.07 0.79 6.55
C GLU A 160 -11.03 2.27 6.14
N GLU A 161 -10.68 3.17 7.07
CA GLU A 161 -10.60 4.60 6.82
C GLU A 161 -9.48 5.00 5.82
N HIS A 162 -8.47 4.14 5.60
CA HIS A 162 -7.34 4.34 4.69
C HIS A 162 -7.39 3.38 3.49
N ARG A 163 -8.58 2.94 3.07
CA ARG A 163 -8.77 2.04 1.93
C ARG A 163 -8.23 2.68 0.64
N GLN A 164 -7.11 2.18 0.14
CA GLN A 164 -6.75 2.35 -1.26
C GLN A 164 -7.71 1.48 -2.08
N LEU A 165 -8.73 2.10 -2.65
CA LEU A 165 -9.67 1.41 -3.52
C LEU A 165 -8.90 0.89 -4.74
N ASP A 166 -8.96 -0.41 -5.00
CA ASP A 166 -8.58 -0.96 -6.30
C ASP A 166 -9.41 -0.21 -7.36
N PRO A 167 -8.79 0.41 -8.39
CA PRO A 167 -9.53 1.11 -9.44
C PRO A 167 -10.53 0.22 -10.20
N ASN A 168 -10.48 -1.11 -10.04
CA ASN A 168 -11.43 -2.07 -10.59
C ASN A 168 -12.48 -2.56 -9.58
N GLU A 169 -12.38 -2.22 -8.29
CA GLU A 169 -13.40 -2.59 -7.30
C GLU A 169 -14.54 -1.58 -7.35
N LYS A 170 -15.57 -1.92 -8.12
CA LYS A 170 -16.82 -1.16 -8.20
C LYS A 170 -17.38 -1.01 -6.79
N SER A 171 -17.35 0.22 -6.26
CA SER A 171 -17.78 0.56 -4.91
C SER A 171 -19.15 -0.04 -4.62
N THR A 172 -19.21 -1.05 -3.74
CA THR A 172 -20.48 -1.45 -3.17
C THR A 172 -20.81 -0.40 -2.12
N PRO A 173 -21.93 0.33 -2.22
CA PRO A 173 -22.24 1.38 -1.25
C PRO A 173 -22.42 0.77 0.13
N ILE A 174 -21.67 1.31 1.09
CA ILE A 174 -21.80 1.01 2.52
C ILE A 174 -23.17 1.53 2.96
N ASN A 175 -24.12 0.62 3.19
CA ASN A 175 -25.38 0.95 3.85
C ASN A 175 -25.10 1.20 5.34
N ARG A 176 -24.67 2.42 5.67
CA ARG A 176 -24.67 2.89 7.06
C ARG A 176 -26.12 3.23 7.43
N SER A 177 -26.83 2.24 7.94
CA SER A 177 -28.08 2.48 8.66
C SER A 177 -27.74 2.97 10.07
N HIS A 178 -27.87 4.28 10.28
CA HIS A 178 -28.06 4.91 11.59
C HIS A 178 -29.27 5.82 11.52
#